data_AF-A0A3D5R518-F1
#
_entry.id   AF-A0A3D5R518-F1
#
_cell.length_a   1.000
_cell.length_b   1.000
_cell.length_c   1.000
_cell.angle_alpha   90.00
_cell.angle_beta   90.00
_cell.angle_gamma   90.00
#
_symmetry.space_group_name_H-M   'P 1'
#
loop_
_entity.id
_entity.type
_entity.pdbx_description
1 polymer ?
#
loop_
_entity_poly.entity_id
_entity_poly.type
_entity_poly.pdbx_seq_one_letter_code
_entity_poly.pdbx_strand_id
1 'polypeptide(L)' 'ISYFSSIGDFNYIGSRLKIPTFVFGPGGEKYHSSNEYVNIKDVVKTSEVIYNYLERLLVK' A
#
# COMPACT_ATOMS: atom_id res chain seq x y z
N ILE A 1 -2.15 -19.57 8.72
CA ILE A 1 -2.41 -18.38 7.89
C ILE A 1 -1.67 -17.21 8.56
N SER A 2 -0.46 -16.90 8.09
CA SER A 2 0.27 -15.68 8.48
C SER A 2 0.31 -14.75 7.27
N TYR A 3 -0.86 -14.28 6.87
CA TYR A 3 -0.94 -13.23 5.86
C TYR A 3 -0.56 -11.92 6.58
N PHE A 4 0.59 -11.33 6.23
CA PHE A 4 1.05 -10.02 6.70
C PHE A 4 0.80 -9.77 8.21
N SER A 5 1.70 -10.25 9.08
CA SER A 5 1.75 -9.79 10.48
C SER A 5 2.36 -8.38 10.58
N SER A 6 1.90 -7.46 9.73
CA SER A 6 2.30 -6.06 9.77
C SER A 6 1.25 -5.29 10.56
N ILE A 7 1.71 -4.53 11.54
CA ILE A 7 0.89 -3.58 12.29
C ILE A 7 1.19 -2.21 11.71
N GLY A 8 0.15 -1.48 11.34
CA GLY A 8 0.28 -0.11 10.86
C GLY A 8 -0.97 0.71 11.12
N ASP A 9 -0.93 1.96 10.66
CA ASP A 9 -2.00 2.93 10.88
C ASP A 9 -3.36 2.43 10.36
N PHE A 10 -3.35 1.62 9.31
CA PHE A 10 -4.54 0.99 8.73
C PHE A 10 -5.33 0.14 9.74
N ASN A 11 -4.66 -0.46 10.73
CA ASN A 11 -5.37 -1.18 11.79
C ASN A 11 -6.23 -0.22 12.62
N TYR A 12 -5.72 0.96 12.95
CA TYR A 12 -6.47 1.97 13.69
C TYR A 12 -7.57 2.61 12.83
N ILE A 13 -7.21 3.07 11.62
CA ILE A 13 -8.14 3.77 10.72
C ILE A 13 -9.32 2.85 10.34
N GLY A 14 -9.03 1.62 9.93
CA GLY A 14 -10.07 0.67 9.54
C GLY A 14 -10.91 0.18 10.73
N SER A 15 -10.27 -0.21 11.84
CA SER A 15 -11.00 -0.87 12.94
C SER A 15 -11.62 0.09 13.96
N ARG A 16 -10.96 1.21 14.28
CA ARG A 16 -11.40 2.18 15.29
C ARG A 16 -12.18 3.33 14.69
N LEU A 17 -11.65 3.96 13.64
CA LEU A 17 -12.33 5.09 12.98
C LEU A 17 -13.45 4.63 12.04
N LYS A 18 -13.51 3.33 11.72
CA LYS A 18 -14.51 2.72 10.83
C LYS A 18 -14.52 3.31 9.42
N ILE A 19 -13.36 3.79 8.96
CA ILE A 19 -13.19 4.32 7.61
C ILE A 19 -12.76 3.18 6.67
N PRO A 20 -13.40 3.00 5.50
CA PRO A 20 -12.92 2.05 4.50
C PRO A 20 -11.44 2.30 4.17
N THR A 21 -10.59 1.31 4.43
CA THR A 21 -9.14 1.46 4.36
C THR A 21 -8.55 0.35 3.50
N PHE A 22 -7.72 0.72 2.53
CA PHE A 22 -6.99 -0.20 1.69
C PHE A 22 -5.49 -0.10 2.00
N VAL A 23 -4.81 -1.24 2.09
CA VAL A 23 -3.34 -1.32 2.13
C VAL A 23 -2.87 -1.76 0.76
N PHE A 24 -2.12 -0.90 0.09
CA PHE A 24 -1.66 -1.11 -1.29
C PHE A 24 -0.31 -0.44 -1.49
N GLY A 25 0.62 -1.13 -2.16
CA GLY A 25 1.98 -0.67 -2.37
C GLY A 25 2.74 -1.54 -3.38
N PRO A 26 3.98 -1.16 -3.73
CA PRO A 26 4.80 -1.91 -4.67
C PRO A 26 5.33 -3.21 -4.07
N GLY A 27 5.69 -4.15 -4.94
CA GLY A 27 6.35 -5.39 -4.55
C GLY A 27 7.81 -5.16 -4.12
N GLY A 28 8.21 -5.87 -3.06
CA GLY A 28 9.56 -5.82 -2.49
C GLY A 28 9.75 -6.93 -1.46
N GLU A 29 10.98 -7.11 -1.00
CA GLU A 29 11.34 -8.16 -0.04
C GLU A 29 12.37 -7.67 0.98
N LYS A 30 12.59 -8.51 2.01
CA LYS A 30 13.56 -8.32 3.09
C LYS A 30 13.27 -7.09 3.96
N TYR A 31 11.99 -6.83 4.21
CA TYR A 31 11.52 -5.83 5.18
C TYR A 31 12.29 -6.00 6.51
N HIS A 32 12.87 -4.91 7.01
CA HIS A 32 13.66 -4.90 8.25
C HIS A 32 14.94 -5.78 8.22
N SER A 33 15.52 -6.02 7.05
CA SER A 33 16.73 -6.84 6.90
C SER A 33 17.75 -6.22 5.94
N SER A 34 18.99 -6.72 5.97
CA SER A 34 20.03 -6.27 5.03
C SER A 34 19.63 -6.56 3.58
N ASN A 35 19.96 -5.64 2.66
CA ASN A 35 19.61 -5.72 1.24
C ASN A 35 18.09 -5.71 0.96
N GLU A 36 17.31 -5.02 1.80
CA GLU A 36 15.93 -4.64 1.51
C GLU A 36 15.84 -3.96 0.15
N TYR A 37 14.85 -4.34 -0.66
CA TYR A 37 14.68 -3.81 -2.00
C TYR A 37 13.23 -3.76 -2.43
N VAL A 38 12.99 -3.00 -3.49
CA VAL A 38 11.70 -2.86 -4.15
C VAL A 38 11.86 -3.05 -5.65
N ASN A 39 10.84 -3.58 -6.32
CA ASN A 39 10.82 -3.67 -7.77
C ASN A 39 10.43 -2.32 -8.39
N ILE A 40 11.33 -1.73 -9.19
CA ILE A 40 11.12 -0.43 -9.82
C ILE A 40 9.91 -0.40 -10.74
N LYS A 41 9.64 -1.49 -11.49
CA LYS A 41 8.44 -1.56 -12.34
C LYS A 41 7.17 -1.52 -11.52
N ASP A 42 7.17 -2.15 -10.35
CA ASP A 42 6.03 -2.17 -9.44
C ASP A 42 5.83 -0.78 -8.82
N VAL A 43 6.90 -0.06 -8.47
CA VAL A 43 6.80 1.34 -7.98
C VAL A 43 6.12 2.25 -9.01
N VAL A 44 6.56 2.18 -10.27
CA VAL A 44 5.95 2.95 -11.36
C VAL A 44 4.50 2.55 -11.51
N LYS A 45 4.19 1.25 -11.51
CA LYS A 45 2.82 0.79 -11.69
C LYS A 45 1.89 1.17 -10.55
N THR A 46 2.35 1.05 -9.30
CA THR A 46 1.62 1.51 -8.11
C THR A 46 1.32 3.01 -8.21
N SER A 47 2.29 3.81 -8.68
CA SER A 47 2.11 5.26 -8.86
C SER A 47 1.05 5.57 -9.92
N GLU A 48 1.06 4.87 -11.06
CA GLU A 48 0.01 4.99 -12.08
C GLU A 48 -1.38 4.61 -11.53
N VAL A 49 -1.48 3.56 -10.71
CA VAL A 49 -2.75 3.14 -10.11
C VAL A 49 -3.29 4.22 -9.18
N ILE A 50 -2.44 4.79 -8.32
CA ILE A 50 -2.83 5.88 -7.41
C ILE A 50 -3.24 7.11 -8.21
N TYR A 51 -2.46 7.51 -9.21
CA TYR A 51 -2.78 8.64 -10.08
C TYR A 51 -4.14 8.46 -10.75
N ASN A 52 -4.37 7.33 -11.42
CA ASN A 52 -5.63 7.04 -12.10
C ASN A 52 -6.82 6.97 -11.14
N TYR A 53 -6.62 6.46 -9.91
CA TYR A 53 -7.65 6.45 -8.88
C TYR A 53 -8.04 7.88 -8.48
N LEU A 54 -7.05 8.74 -8.19
CA LEU A 54 -7.29 10.13 -7.80
C LEU A 54 -7.89 10.95 -8.94
N GLU A 55 -7.42 10.78 -10.17
CA GLU A 55 -7.99 11.45 -11.35
C GLU A 55 -9.47 11.11 -11.52
N ARG A 56 -9.81 9.81 -11.41
CA ARG A 56 -11.21 9.34 -11.49
C ARG A 56 -12.08 9.80 -10.32
N LEU A 57 -11.49 10.07 -9.17
CA LEU A 57 -12.22 10.47 -7.97
C LEU A 57 -12.43 11.99 -7.88
N LEU A 58 -11.45 12.77 -8.32
CA LEU A 58 -11.37 14.21 -8.05
C LEU A 58 -11.60 15.10 -9.27
N VAL A 59 -11.32 14.61 -10.48
CA VAL A 59 -11.37 15.43 -11.71
C VAL A 59 -12.54 15.06 -12.61
N LYS A 60 -13.06 13.83 -12.49
CA LYS A 60 -14.23 13.36 -13.25
C LYS A 60 -15.55 13.67 -12.55
#